data_AF-A0A8K0R3Q6-F1
#
_entry.id   AF-A0A8K0R3Q6-F1
#
_cell.length_a   1.000
_cell.length_b   1.000
_cell.length_c   1.000
_cell.angle_alpha   90.00
_cell.angle_beta   90.00
_cell.angle_gamma   90.00
#
_symmetry.space_group_name_H-M   'P 1'
#
loop_
_entity.id
_entity.type
_entity.pdbx_description
1 polymer ?
#
loop_
_entity_poly.entity_id
_entity_poly.type
_entity_poly.pdbx_seq_one_letter_code
_entity_poly.pdbx_strand_id
1 'polypeptide(L)'
;MTQGEARDASPKSGPANVNLLSNLRNLGRFKRAEMAKGAMVELISHDGQEVVTELSLGLFNVLSEKPDLVRTVHRVHRISLQINALPVAVKELVARLTTLTDPDVNVYAMQSTGNFYKDIHIASVADQLGLSVYTQRMLNAHWQRLKTCIPTPSDVDTISKIDTPLGNKLFDMITLELAKLAYHNELPNPAAFEGYRTTNPRFSTAVTEHIEALQYKAEAFAAREARRQLREEQARAEDERARKAALKQSEERKKEKVKFQAREKEEKEMGDRVREKMRAKGSKYTAAEARYVWKVMGKRVPVGAGK
;
A
#
# COMPACT_ATOMS: atom_id res chain seq x y z
N MET A 1 23.00 11.55 12.14
CA MET A 1 21.57 11.85 12.38
C MET A 1 20.76 11.20 11.27
N THR A 2 20.37 9.95 11.47
CA THR A 2 19.64 9.12 10.50
C THR A 2 18.15 9.22 10.79
N GLN A 3 17.41 9.88 9.92
CA GLN A 3 15.95 9.93 9.99
C GLN A 3 15.38 8.59 9.52
N GLY A 4 14.62 7.94 10.41
CA GLY A 4 13.89 6.72 10.13
C GLY A 4 12.65 7.01 9.29
N GLU A 5 12.52 6.31 8.17
CA GLU A 5 11.29 6.25 7.38
C GLU A 5 10.22 5.49 8.16
N ALA A 6 9.21 6.23 8.64
CA ALA A 6 7.96 5.65 9.09
C ALA A 6 7.19 5.12 7.85
N ARG A 7 7.20 3.80 7.68
CA ARG A 7 6.34 3.13 6.70
C ARG A 7 4.92 3.13 7.21
N ASP A 8 4.03 3.78 6.44
CA ASP A 8 2.59 3.66 6.54
C ASP A 8 2.16 2.19 6.58
N ALA A 9 1.79 1.72 7.76
CA ALA A 9 1.10 0.46 7.94
C ALA A 9 -0.38 0.68 7.58
N SER A 10 -0.71 0.55 6.29
CA SER A 10 -2.09 0.23 5.91
C SER A 10 -2.53 -1.02 6.68
N PRO A 11 -3.71 -1.03 7.32
CA PRO A 11 -4.17 -2.19 8.06
C PRO A 11 -4.40 -3.33 7.07
N LYS A 12 -3.46 -4.28 7.05
CA LYS A 12 -3.62 -5.56 6.36
C LYS A 12 -4.76 -6.31 7.03
N SER A 13 -5.96 -6.19 6.46
CA SER A 13 -7.11 -7.04 6.79
C SER A 13 -6.86 -8.44 6.23
N GLY A 14 -6.34 -9.32 7.08
CA GLY A 14 -6.24 -10.77 6.84
C GLY A 14 -6.07 -11.50 8.17
N PRO A 15 -6.18 -12.83 8.22
CA PRO A 15 -7.38 -13.66 8.14
C PRO A 15 -7.87 -14.10 9.55
N ALA A 16 -7.93 -13.18 10.52
CA ALA A 16 -8.34 -13.53 11.89
C ALA A 16 -9.84 -13.96 12.02
N ASN A 17 -10.71 -13.57 11.08
CA ASN A 17 -12.16 -13.73 11.22
C ASN A 17 -12.71 -15.13 10.88
N VAL A 18 -11.90 -16.06 10.34
CA VAL A 18 -12.40 -17.39 9.96
C VAL A 18 -12.66 -18.29 11.18
N ASN A 19 -11.99 -18.02 12.31
CA ASN A 19 -12.06 -18.86 13.52
C ASN A 19 -13.29 -18.59 14.42
N LEU A 20 -14.06 -17.52 14.21
CA LEU A 20 -15.20 -17.18 15.08
C LEU A 20 -16.56 -17.66 14.58
N LEU A 21 -16.80 -17.67 13.25
CA LEU A 21 -17.97 -18.37 12.68
C LEU A 21 -17.91 -19.88 12.98
N SER A 22 -16.70 -20.42 13.13
CA SER A 22 -16.52 -21.81 13.53
C SER A 22 -16.91 -22.07 14.99
N ASN A 23 -16.97 -21.09 15.88
CA ASN A 23 -17.28 -21.36 17.28
C ASN A 23 -18.68 -21.93 17.48
N LEU A 24 -19.73 -21.28 16.95
CA LEU A 24 -21.08 -21.84 17.04
C LEU A 24 -21.29 -23.01 16.06
N ARG A 25 -20.69 -22.97 14.87
CA ARG A 25 -20.82 -24.04 13.88
C ARG A 25 -20.16 -25.35 14.32
N ASN A 26 -19.08 -25.27 15.10
CA ASN A 26 -18.41 -26.43 15.68
C ASN A 26 -19.14 -26.97 16.91
N LEU A 27 -20.05 -26.21 17.50
CA LEU A 27 -20.94 -26.74 18.53
C LEU A 27 -21.95 -27.68 17.87
N GLY A 28 -21.94 -28.94 18.28
CA GLY A 28 -22.97 -29.91 17.89
C GLY A 28 -24.38 -29.39 18.21
N ARG A 29 -25.39 -29.90 17.49
CA ARG A 29 -26.79 -29.43 17.58
C ARG A 29 -27.32 -29.31 19.02
N PHE A 30 -27.04 -30.31 19.86
CA PHE A 30 -27.45 -30.30 21.28
C PHE A 30 -26.80 -29.16 22.08
N LYS A 31 -25.50 -28.94 21.91
CA LYS A 31 -24.78 -27.85 22.61
C LYS A 31 -25.29 -26.48 22.18
N ARG A 32 -25.74 -26.31 20.93
CA ARG A 32 -26.36 -25.05 20.48
C ARG A 32 -27.68 -24.76 21.21
N ALA A 33 -28.52 -25.77 21.37
CA ALA A 33 -29.76 -25.63 22.14
C ALA A 33 -29.51 -25.38 23.64
N GLU A 34 -28.40 -25.87 24.19
CA GLU A 34 -27.98 -25.55 25.56
C GLU A 34 -27.57 -24.08 25.71
N MET A 35 -26.94 -23.48 24.69
CA MET A 35 -26.56 -22.05 24.71
C MET A 35 -27.77 -21.11 24.77
N ALA A 36 -28.96 -21.55 24.34
CA ALA A 36 -30.20 -20.78 24.48
C ALA A 36 -30.70 -20.71 25.93
N LYS A 37 -30.21 -21.60 26.81
CA LYS A 37 -30.64 -21.71 28.20
C LYS A 37 -29.64 -21.03 29.13
N GLY A 38 -30.10 -20.65 30.32
CA GLY A 38 -29.25 -20.14 31.40
C GLY A 38 -29.48 -18.67 31.72
N ALA A 39 -28.45 -18.02 32.25
CA ALA A 39 -28.50 -16.61 32.63
C ALA A 39 -28.67 -15.72 31.39
N MET A 40 -29.50 -14.69 31.49
CA MET A 40 -29.71 -13.70 30.44
C MET A 40 -28.82 -12.48 30.64
N VAL A 41 -28.48 -11.83 29.54
CA VAL A 41 -27.80 -10.54 29.48
C VAL A 41 -28.79 -9.50 28.96
N GLU A 42 -29.02 -8.46 29.76
CA GLU A 42 -29.84 -7.31 29.39
C GLU A 42 -29.01 -6.38 28.49
N LEU A 43 -29.50 -6.12 27.28
CA LEU A 43 -28.97 -5.09 26.38
C LEU A 43 -29.67 -3.78 26.70
N ILE A 44 -28.96 -2.84 27.31
CA ILE A 44 -29.53 -1.59 27.83
C ILE A 44 -29.17 -0.43 26.91
N SER A 45 -30.11 0.48 26.70
CA SER A 45 -29.85 1.75 26.01
C SER A 45 -28.69 2.53 26.66
N HIS A 46 -28.08 3.44 25.91
CA HIS A 46 -26.96 4.25 26.37
C HIS A 46 -27.26 5.05 27.65
N ASP A 47 -28.52 5.45 27.87
CA ASP A 47 -28.98 6.16 29.06
C ASP A 47 -29.07 5.28 30.31
N GLY A 48 -28.95 3.95 30.16
CA GLY A 48 -29.10 2.99 31.25
C GLY A 48 -30.55 2.78 31.72
N GLN A 49 -31.54 3.47 31.13
CA GLN A 49 -32.92 3.48 31.61
C GLN A 49 -33.79 2.38 31.03
N GLU A 50 -33.59 2.01 29.76
CA GLU A 50 -34.46 1.05 29.06
C GLU A 50 -33.68 -0.22 28.69
N VAL A 51 -34.23 -1.38 29.08
CA VAL A 51 -33.81 -2.68 28.55
C VAL A 51 -34.43 -2.83 27.17
N VAL A 52 -33.57 -2.84 26.15
CA VAL A 52 -34.00 -2.96 24.75
C VAL A 52 -34.44 -4.38 24.46
N THR A 53 -33.63 -5.36 24.86
CA THR A 53 -33.89 -6.79 24.67
C THR A 53 -32.93 -7.62 25.53
N GLU A 54 -33.11 -8.94 25.53
CA GLU A 54 -32.33 -9.89 26.31
C GLU A 54 -31.72 -10.96 25.40
N LEU A 55 -30.50 -11.39 25.74
CA LEU A 55 -29.79 -12.45 25.02
C LEU A 55 -29.17 -13.41 26.04
N SER A 56 -29.22 -14.72 25.79
CA SER A 56 -28.56 -15.69 26.67
C SER A 56 -27.06 -15.38 26.79
N LEU A 57 -26.54 -15.38 28.03
CA LEU A 57 -25.11 -15.16 28.32
C LEU A 57 -24.23 -16.21 27.66
N GLY A 58 -24.65 -17.47 27.70
CA GLY A 58 -23.92 -18.57 27.04
C GLY A 58 -23.82 -18.33 25.55
N LEU A 59 -24.92 -17.93 24.92
CA LEU A 59 -24.95 -17.59 23.51
C LEU A 59 -24.06 -16.38 23.19
N PHE A 60 -24.15 -15.29 23.96
CA PHE A 60 -23.32 -14.11 23.75
C PHE A 60 -21.82 -14.43 23.84
N ASN A 61 -21.39 -15.16 24.88
CA ASN A 61 -19.98 -15.51 25.09
C ASN A 61 -19.40 -16.41 24.00
N VAL A 62 -20.23 -17.26 23.38
CA VAL A 62 -19.79 -18.11 22.26
C VAL A 62 -19.67 -17.31 20.97
N LEU A 63 -20.58 -16.35 20.75
CA LEU A 63 -20.69 -15.63 19.50
C LEU A 63 -19.79 -14.38 19.43
N SER A 64 -19.63 -13.68 20.56
CA SER A 64 -19.00 -12.36 20.61
C SER A 64 -17.48 -12.46 20.72
N GLU A 65 -16.79 -11.62 19.96
CA GLU A 65 -15.36 -11.34 20.10
C GLU A 65 -15.03 -10.49 21.34
N LYS A 66 -16.04 -9.90 21.99
CA LYS A 66 -15.91 -8.95 23.09
C LYS A 66 -16.71 -9.41 24.32
N PRO A 67 -16.38 -10.57 24.92
CA PRO A 67 -17.09 -11.08 26.10
C PRO A 67 -16.93 -10.18 27.33
N ASP A 68 -15.88 -9.34 27.34
CA ASP A 68 -15.58 -8.33 28.37
C ASP A 68 -16.59 -7.18 28.43
N LEU A 69 -17.46 -7.04 27.43
CA LEU A 69 -18.57 -6.07 27.46
C LEU A 69 -19.60 -6.37 28.54
N VAL A 70 -19.70 -7.63 28.98
CA VAL A 70 -20.68 -8.04 29.98
C VAL A 70 -20.26 -7.56 31.37
N ARG A 71 -21.05 -6.66 31.95
CA ARG A 71 -20.88 -6.20 33.33
C ARG A 71 -21.92 -6.87 34.22
N THR A 72 -21.48 -7.40 35.35
CA THR A 72 -22.38 -8.01 36.33
C THR A 72 -22.66 -7.02 37.45
N VAL A 73 -23.91 -6.59 37.58
CA VAL A 73 -24.36 -5.63 38.59
C VAL A 73 -25.51 -6.27 39.36
N HIS A 74 -25.34 -6.48 40.67
CA HIS A 74 -26.36 -7.10 41.53
C HIS A 74 -26.90 -8.46 41.01
N ARG A 75 -26.01 -9.32 40.51
CA ARG A 75 -26.33 -10.63 39.88
C ARG A 75 -27.05 -10.56 38.53
N VAL A 76 -27.21 -9.37 37.95
CA VAL A 76 -27.75 -9.18 36.60
C VAL A 76 -26.61 -8.88 35.64
N HIS A 77 -26.56 -9.58 34.51
CA HIS A 77 -25.59 -9.36 33.45
C HIS A 77 -26.12 -8.30 32.48
N ARG A 78 -25.32 -7.28 32.21
CA ARG A 78 -25.74 -6.09 31.45
C ARG A 78 -24.66 -5.70 30.44
N ILE A 79 -25.11 -5.29 29.26
CA ILE A 79 -24.28 -4.63 28.26
C ILE A 79 -24.91 -3.29 27.93
N SER A 80 -24.15 -2.22 28.07
CA SER A 80 -24.57 -0.87 27.68
C SER A 80 -24.30 -0.64 26.20
N LEU A 81 -25.33 -0.29 25.45
CA LEU A 81 -25.23 0.05 24.03
C LEU A 81 -24.69 1.48 23.85
N GLN A 82 -24.13 1.76 22.67
CA GLN A 82 -23.69 3.11 22.32
C GLN A 82 -24.89 3.99 21.93
N ILE A 83 -24.71 5.31 22.01
CA ILE A 83 -25.76 6.33 21.73
C ILE A 83 -26.45 6.15 20.37
N ASN A 84 -25.72 5.66 19.37
CA ASN A 84 -26.24 5.52 18.01
C ASN A 84 -26.77 4.10 17.70
N ALA A 85 -26.96 3.26 18.71
CA ALA A 85 -27.54 1.93 18.57
C ALA A 85 -29.07 2.01 18.48
N LEU A 86 -29.63 1.70 17.30
CA LEU A 86 -31.07 1.75 17.10
C LEU A 86 -31.76 0.55 17.79
N PRO A 87 -32.73 0.75 18.71
CA PRO A 87 -33.36 -0.35 19.45
C PRO A 87 -34.00 -1.42 18.57
N VAL A 88 -34.60 -1.01 17.44
CA VAL A 88 -35.20 -1.92 16.46
C VAL A 88 -34.14 -2.82 15.82
N ALA A 89 -32.96 -2.29 15.50
CA ALA A 89 -31.88 -3.07 14.91
C ALA A 89 -31.27 -4.05 15.92
N VAL A 90 -31.21 -3.68 17.20
CA VAL A 90 -30.78 -4.57 18.30
C VAL A 90 -31.74 -5.74 18.45
N LYS A 91 -33.06 -5.46 18.52
CA LYS A 91 -34.10 -6.49 18.61
C LYS A 91 -34.04 -7.46 17.42
N GLU A 92 -33.91 -6.93 16.21
CA GLU A 92 -33.80 -7.74 14.99
C GLU A 92 -32.51 -8.59 14.99
N LEU A 93 -31.38 -8.01 15.39
CA LEU A 93 -30.12 -8.76 15.51
C LEU A 93 -30.27 -9.92 16.50
N VAL A 94 -30.82 -9.66 17.69
CA VAL A 94 -31.01 -10.69 18.73
C VAL A 94 -31.98 -11.78 18.26
N ALA A 95 -33.11 -11.41 17.65
CA ALA A 95 -34.05 -12.37 17.07
C ALA A 95 -33.39 -13.28 16.02
N ARG A 96 -32.45 -12.75 15.22
CA ARG A 96 -31.70 -13.55 14.24
C ARG A 96 -30.61 -14.42 14.87
N LEU A 97 -30.08 -14.05 16.02
CA LEU A 97 -29.07 -14.85 16.72
C LEU A 97 -29.71 -15.99 17.50
N THR A 98 -30.88 -15.77 18.08
CA THR A 98 -31.61 -16.80 18.82
C THR A 98 -32.04 -17.95 17.91
N THR A 99 -32.40 -17.68 16.64
CA THR A 99 -32.70 -18.75 15.67
C THR A 99 -31.49 -19.65 15.37
N LEU A 100 -30.25 -19.19 15.59
CA LEU A 100 -29.05 -20.03 15.39
C LEU A 100 -28.91 -21.13 16.45
N THR A 101 -29.65 -21.04 17.55
CA THR A 101 -29.70 -22.05 18.61
C THR A 101 -30.61 -23.22 18.26
N ASP A 102 -31.48 -23.06 17.27
CA ASP A 102 -32.35 -24.12 16.79
C ASP A 102 -31.49 -25.26 16.20
N PRO A 103 -31.66 -26.51 16.68
CA PRO A 103 -30.91 -27.66 16.18
C PRO A 103 -31.13 -27.93 14.69
N ASP A 104 -32.27 -27.52 14.13
CA ASP A 104 -32.67 -27.77 12.75
C ASP A 104 -32.24 -26.64 11.80
N VAL A 105 -31.86 -25.49 12.34
CA VAL A 105 -31.32 -24.37 11.55
C VAL A 105 -29.82 -24.54 11.34
N ASN A 106 -29.38 -24.41 10.09
CA ASN A 106 -27.98 -24.36 9.73
C ASN A 106 -27.38 -22.98 10.04
N VAL A 107 -26.23 -22.95 10.71
CA VAL A 107 -25.52 -21.71 11.05
C VAL A 107 -24.84 -21.15 9.81
N TYR A 108 -25.37 -20.04 9.29
CA TYR A 108 -24.77 -19.27 8.21
C TYR A 108 -24.69 -17.79 8.58
N ALA A 109 -23.86 -17.04 7.85
CA ALA A 109 -23.87 -15.58 7.93
C ALA A 109 -25.26 -15.04 7.55
N MET A 110 -25.68 -13.98 8.25
CA MET A 110 -27.00 -13.38 8.08
C MET A 110 -27.19 -12.87 6.65
N GLN A 111 -28.37 -13.13 6.11
CA GLN A 111 -28.78 -12.59 4.82
C GLN A 111 -29.24 -11.13 4.98
N SER A 112 -29.07 -10.37 3.90
CA SER A 112 -29.61 -9.02 3.80
C SER A 112 -31.13 -9.01 3.97
N THR A 113 -31.65 -7.99 4.64
CA THR A 113 -33.11 -7.74 4.71
C THR A 113 -33.66 -7.19 3.40
N GLY A 114 -32.80 -6.85 2.43
CA GLY A 114 -33.13 -6.05 1.26
C GLY A 114 -33.24 -4.55 1.54
N ASN A 115 -33.24 -4.14 2.82
CA ASN A 115 -33.31 -2.74 3.21
C ASN A 115 -31.93 -2.26 3.67
N PHE A 116 -31.31 -1.38 2.86
CA PHE A 116 -29.98 -0.84 3.08
C PHE A 116 -29.82 -0.16 4.46
N TYR A 117 -30.78 0.68 4.85
CA TYR A 117 -30.75 1.40 6.13
C TYR A 117 -30.77 0.43 7.32
N LYS A 118 -31.70 -0.53 7.30
CA LYS A 118 -31.83 -1.53 8.36
C LYS A 118 -30.58 -2.39 8.47
N ASP A 119 -30.08 -2.85 7.34
CA ASP A 119 -28.91 -3.73 7.28
C ASP A 119 -27.64 -3.05 7.84
N ILE A 120 -27.41 -1.77 7.51
CA ILE A 120 -26.28 -1.03 8.10
C ILE A 120 -26.45 -0.90 9.61
N HIS A 121 -27.64 -0.56 10.12
CA HIS A 121 -27.86 -0.46 11.56
C HIS A 121 -27.67 -1.81 12.27
N ILE A 122 -28.14 -2.91 11.70
CA ILE A 122 -27.91 -4.26 12.23
C ILE A 122 -26.40 -4.57 12.25
N ALA A 123 -25.68 -4.25 11.16
CA ALA A 123 -24.24 -4.45 11.09
C ALA A 123 -23.46 -3.57 12.09
N SER A 124 -23.87 -2.31 12.29
CA SER A 124 -23.25 -1.41 13.26
C SER A 124 -23.45 -1.88 14.70
N VAL A 125 -24.65 -2.33 15.05
CA VAL A 125 -24.92 -2.93 16.38
C VAL A 125 -24.11 -4.22 16.55
N ALA A 126 -24.04 -5.06 15.53
CA ALA A 126 -23.22 -6.26 15.58
C ALA A 126 -21.73 -5.94 15.79
N ASP A 127 -21.18 -4.93 15.11
CA ASP A 127 -19.79 -4.49 15.31
C ASP A 127 -19.51 -4.00 16.74
N GLN A 128 -20.45 -3.23 17.31
CA GLN A 128 -20.37 -2.80 18.71
C GLN A 128 -20.30 -3.99 19.67
N LEU A 129 -21.15 -5.00 19.45
CA LEU A 129 -21.24 -6.20 20.27
C LEU A 129 -20.18 -7.27 19.95
N GLY A 130 -19.26 -7.04 19.01
CA GLY A 130 -18.25 -8.04 18.63
C GLY A 130 -18.82 -9.22 17.83
N LEU A 131 -19.92 -9.00 17.11
CA LEU A 131 -20.68 -9.99 16.34
C LEU A 131 -20.59 -9.72 14.82
N SER A 132 -19.59 -8.94 14.39
CA SER A 132 -19.43 -8.48 13.00
C SER A 132 -19.35 -9.61 11.98
N VAL A 133 -18.83 -10.78 12.38
CA VAL A 133 -18.68 -11.93 11.49
C VAL A 133 -20.03 -12.45 10.98
N TYR A 134 -21.10 -12.33 11.77
CA TYR A 134 -22.44 -12.76 11.37
C TYR A 134 -23.10 -11.80 10.37
N THR A 135 -22.76 -10.51 10.41
CA THR A 135 -23.32 -9.47 9.53
C THR A 135 -22.41 -9.13 8.35
N GLN A 136 -21.20 -9.70 8.28
CA GLN A 136 -20.23 -9.41 7.23
C GLN A 136 -20.78 -9.69 5.82
N ARG A 137 -21.54 -10.78 5.62
CA ARG A 137 -22.13 -11.10 4.31
C ARG A 137 -23.14 -10.03 3.87
N MET A 138 -23.99 -9.59 4.79
CA MET A 138 -24.96 -8.51 4.57
C MET A 138 -24.25 -7.20 4.19
N LEU A 139 -23.20 -6.84 4.93
CA LEU A 139 -22.40 -5.66 4.63
C LEU A 139 -21.71 -5.78 3.26
N ASN A 140 -21.11 -6.94 2.96
CA ASN A 140 -20.43 -7.20 1.69
C ASN A 140 -21.38 -7.11 0.49
N ALA A 141 -22.65 -7.53 0.63
CA ALA A 141 -23.62 -7.41 -0.45
C ALA A 141 -23.88 -5.94 -0.82
N HIS A 142 -24.13 -5.10 0.19
CA HIS A 142 -24.32 -3.65 -0.01
C HIS A 142 -23.05 -2.97 -0.48
N TRP A 143 -21.91 -3.40 0.04
CA TRP A 143 -20.60 -2.92 -0.38
C TRP A 143 -20.33 -3.16 -1.85
N GLN A 144 -20.57 -4.38 -2.35
CA GLN A 144 -20.40 -4.70 -3.76
C GLN A 144 -21.34 -3.86 -4.61
N ARG A 145 -22.60 -3.71 -4.19
CA ARG A 145 -23.58 -2.83 -4.86
C ARG A 145 -23.06 -1.40 -5.02
N LEU A 146 -22.50 -0.82 -3.95
CA LEU A 146 -21.97 0.54 -3.95
C LEU A 146 -20.69 0.71 -4.80
N LYS A 147 -19.95 -0.38 -5.01
CA LYS A 147 -18.75 -0.38 -5.88
C LYS A 147 -19.07 -0.55 -7.35
N THR A 148 -20.06 -1.38 -7.66
CA THR A 148 -20.42 -1.70 -9.05
C THR A 148 -21.40 -0.70 -9.66
N CYS A 149 -22.19 -0.05 -8.82
CA CYS A 149 -23.23 0.88 -9.24
C CYS A 149 -22.97 2.27 -8.68
N ILE A 150 -23.29 3.30 -9.47
CA ILE A 150 -23.26 4.69 -8.99
C ILE A 150 -24.29 4.84 -7.88
N PRO A 151 -23.90 5.25 -6.66
CA PRO A 151 -24.82 5.41 -5.54
C PRO A 151 -25.95 6.41 -5.89
N THR A 152 -27.19 6.04 -5.55
CA THR A 152 -28.31 6.96 -5.77
C THR A 152 -28.34 8.06 -4.70
N PRO A 153 -28.93 9.24 -4.97
CA PRO A 153 -29.09 10.27 -3.93
C PRO A 153 -29.79 9.75 -2.67
N SER A 154 -30.75 8.82 -2.83
CA SER A 154 -31.41 8.16 -1.71
C SER A 154 -30.47 7.31 -0.86
N ASP A 155 -29.49 6.61 -1.47
CA ASP A 155 -28.48 5.87 -0.72
C ASP A 155 -27.58 6.82 0.08
N VAL A 156 -27.20 7.95 -0.53
CA VAL A 156 -26.38 8.99 0.13
C VAL A 156 -27.13 9.63 1.30
N ASP A 157 -28.40 9.99 1.12
CA ASP A 157 -29.24 10.53 2.20
C ASP A 157 -29.43 9.52 3.33
N THR A 158 -29.59 8.25 2.97
CA THR A 158 -29.75 7.17 3.94
C THR A 158 -28.49 7.04 4.79
N ILE A 159 -27.31 7.04 4.17
CA ILE A 159 -26.05 6.83 4.87
C ILE A 159 -25.56 8.08 5.60
N SER A 160 -25.89 9.28 5.11
CA SER A 160 -25.59 10.53 5.79
C SER A 160 -26.36 10.69 7.10
N LYS A 161 -27.51 10.01 7.24
CA LYS A 161 -28.28 9.96 8.50
C LYS A 161 -27.72 8.97 9.51
N ILE A 162 -26.88 8.03 9.07
CA ILE A 162 -26.31 7.00 9.94
C ILE A 162 -25.00 7.54 10.52
N ASP A 163 -25.04 7.97 11.77
CA ASP A 163 -23.84 8.36 12.51
C ASP A 163 -23.31 7.18 13.33
N THR A 164 -22.75 6.17 12.68
CA THR A 164 -22.08 5.06 13.37
C THR A 164 -20.68 4.91 12.81
N PRO A 165 -19.69 4.37 13.56
CA PRO A 165 -18.33 4.21 13.02
C PRO A 165 -18.29 3.43 11.69
N LEU A 166 -19.15 2.43 11.54
CA LEU A 166 -19.30 1.67 10.29
C LEU A 166 -20.01 2.50 9.20
N GLY A 167 -21.10 3.19 9.55
CA GLY A 167 -21.82 4.08 8.64
C GLY A 167 -20.94 5.21 8.11
N ASN A 168 -20.11 5.81 8.95
CA ASN A 168 -19.18 6.87 8.60
C ASN A 168 -18.11 6.36 7.64
N LYS A 169 -17.54 5.17 7.89
CA LYS A 169 -16.62 4.53 6.92
C LYS A 169 -17.28 4.33 5.56
N LEU A 170 -18.51 3.80 5.53
CA LEU A 170 -19.27 3.60 4.29
C LEU A 170 -19.55 4.92 3.57
N PHE A 171 -19.94 5.95 4.33
CA PHE A 171 -20.16 7.30 3.81
C PHE A 171 -18.89 7.86 3.16
N ASP A 172 -17.75 7.82 3.85
CA ASP A 172 -16.46 8.31 3.36
C ASP A 172 -16.05 7.63 2.04
N MET A 173 -16.37 6.35 1.87
CA MET A 173 -16.05 5.66 0.62
C MET A 173 -17.00 6.01 -0.51
N ILE A 174 -18.30 6.16 -0.22
CA ILE A 174 -19.27 6.63 -1.22
C ILE A 174 -18.88 8.04 -1.69
N THR A 175 -18.55 8.93 -0.76
CA THR A 175 -18.11 10.29 -1.07
C THR A 175 -16.79 10.28 -1.84
N LEU A 176 -15.85 9.40 -1.50
CA LEU A 176 -14.60 9.24 -2.23
C LEU A 176 -14.81 8.74 -3.67
N GLU A 177 -15.64 7.72 -3.88
CA GLU A 177 -15.91 7.20 -5.23
C GLU A 177 -16.64 8.24 -6.09
N LEU A 178 -17.64 8.94 -5.53
CA LEU A 178 -18.32 10.04 -6.23
C LEU A 178 -17.37 11.21 -6.51
N ALA A 179 -16.46 11.53 -5.59
CA ALA A 179 -15.44 12.56 -5.79
C ALA A 179 -14.45 12.19 -6.91
N LYS A 180 -14.05 10.91 -7.02
CA LYS A 180 -13.22 10.43 -8.14
C LYS A 180 -13.95 10.58 -9.48
N LEU A 181 -15.20 10.13 -9.55
CA LEU A 181 -16.01 10.26 -10.76
C LEU A 181 -16.21 11.74 -11.15
N ALA A 182 -16.44 12.61 -10.17
CA ALA A 182 -16.53 14.05 -10.41
C ALA A 182 -15.19 14.63 -10.91
N TYR A 183 -14.08 14.29 -10.26
CA TYR A 183 -12.74 14.75 -10.63
C TYR A 183 -12.33 14.33 -12.04
N HIS A 184 -12.71 13.12 -12.47
CA HIS A 184 -12.44 12.61 -13.81
C HIS A 184 -13.50 13.01 -14.86
N ASN A 185 -14.54 13.76 -14.47
CA ASN A 185 -15.68 14.11 -15.32
C ASN A 185 -16.44 12.90 -15.90
N GLU A 186 -16.50 11.80 -15.14
CA GLU A 186 -17.14 10.53 -15.53
C GLU A 186 -18.58 10.38 -14.97
N LEU A 187 -19.11 11.42 -14.34
CA LEU A 187 -20.49 11.42 -13.82
C LEU A 187 -21.51 11.49 -14.97
N PRO A 188 -22.53 10.60 -15.00
CA PRO A 188 -23.56 10.63 -16.04
C PRO A 188 -24.38 11.93 -16.08
N ASN A 189 -24.57 12.60 -14.94
CA ASN A 189 -25.30 13.85 -14.84
C ASN A 189 -24.62 14.81 -13.84
N PRO A 190 -23.64 15.61 -14.28
CA PRO A 190 -22.93 16.55 -13.43
C PRO A 190 -23.83 17.63 -12.81
N ALA A 191 -24.87 18.08 -13.54
CA ALA A 191 -25.77 19.12 -13.06
C ALA A 191 -26.64 18.64 -11.88
N ALA A 192 -27.16 17.41 -11.95
CA ALA A 192 -27.90 16.82 -10.83
C ALA A 192 -27.01 16.59 -9.60
N PHE A 193 -25.75 16.22 -9.82
CA PHE A 193 -24.77 16.04 -8.76
C PHE A 193 -24.49 17.36 -8.01
N GLU A 194 -24.22 18.44 -8.74
CA GLU A 194 -24.01 19.76 -8.13
C GLU A 194 -25.28 20.29 -7.44
N GLY A 195 -26.46 20.08 -8.04
CA GLY A 195 -27.73 20.38 -7.38
C GLY A 195 -27.94 19.61 -6.07
N TYR A 196 -27.48 18.37 -6.00
CA TYR A 196 -27.57 17.58 -4.77
C TYR A 196 -26.52 17.99 -3.72
N ARG A 197 -25.32 18.43 -4.13
CA ARG A 197 -24.30 18.94 -3.22
C ARG A 197 -24.80 20.15 -2.41
N THR A 198 -25.63 21.01 -2.98
CA THR A 198 -26.21 22.14 -2.23
C THR A 198 -27.25 21.71 -1.19
N THR A 199 -27.87 20.54 -1.38
CA THR A 199 -28.94 20.05 -0.51
C THR A 199 -28.39 19.39 0.76
N ASN A 200 -27.23 18.73 0.69
CA ASN A 200 -26.64 17.99 1.82
C ASN A 200 -25.25 18.55 2.18
N PRO A 201 -25.14 19.43 3.21
CA PRO A 201 -23.87 20.05 3.58
C PRO A 201 -22.79 19.03 3.97
N ARG A 202 -23.15 17.98 4.72
CA ARG A 202 -22.22 16.92 5.14
C ARG A 202 -21.59 16.22 3.93
N PHE A 203 -22.41 15.90 2.94
CA PHE A 203 -21.96 15.32 1.68
C PHE A 203 -21.07 16.28 0.90
N SER A 204 -21.46 17.55 0.80
CA SER A 204 -20.70 18.57 0.09
C SER A 204 -19.28 18.75 0.66
N THR A 205 -19.16 18.83 1.98
CA THR A 205 -17.85 18.95 2.66
C THR A 205 -16.97 17.75 2.36
N ALA A 206 -17.47 16.53 2.56
CA ALA A 206 -16.70 15.31 2.34
C ALA A 206 -16.25 15.15 0.87
N VAL A 207 -17.12 15.45 -0.10
CA VAL A 207 -16.75 15.43 -1.52
C VAL A 207 -15.66 16.46 -1.82
N THR A 208 -15.77 17.67 -1.27
CA THR A 208 -14.79 18.74 -1.50
C THR A 208 -13.42 18.35 -0.95
N GLU A 209 -13.38 17.85 0.29
CA GLU A 209 -12.14 17.35 0.91
C GLU A 209 -11.48 16.24 0.10
N HIS A 210 -12.27 15.31 -0.46
CA HIS A 210 -11.75 14.26 -1.32
C HIS A 210 -11.22 14.78 -2.65
N ILE A 211 -11.90 15.74 -3.29
CA ILE A 211 -11.44 16.36 -4.54
C ILE A 211 -10.11 17.09 -4.30
N GLU A 212 -10.01 17.88 -3.23
CA GLU A 212 -8.77 18.57 -2.85
C GLU A 212 -7.63 17.57 -2.58
N ALA A 213 -7.91 16.47 -1.87
CA ALA A 213 -6.93 15.43 -1.62
C ALA A 213 -6.48 14.71 -2.92
N LEU A 214 -7.38 14.53 -3.88
CA LEU A 214 -7.06 13.96 -5.20
C LEU A 214 -6.19 14.93 -6.02
N GLN A 215 -6.51 16.22 -6.04
CA GLN A 215 -5.72 17.26 -6.69
C GLN A 215 -4.30 17.31 -6.13
N TYR A 216 -4.17 17.37 -4.79
CA TYR A 216 -2.86 17.35 -4.13
C TYR A 216 -2.03 16.11 -4.49
N LYS A 217 -2.66 14.93 -4.52
CA LYS A 217 -1.97 13.68 -4.93
C LYS A 217 -1.54 13.71 -6.38
N ALA A 218 -2.37 14.24 -7.29
CA ALA A 218 -2.05 14.37 -8.70
C ALA A 218 -0.86 15.30 -8.92
N GLU A 219 -0.83 16.46 -8.26
CA GLU A 219 0.28 17.41 -8.31
C GLU A 219 1.57 16.81 -7.74
N ALA A 220 1.49 16.14 -6.58
CA ALA A 220 2.64 15.47 -5.98
C ALA A 220 3.18 14.34 -6.88
N PHE A 221 2.31 13.62 -7.57
CA PHE A 221 2.70 12.59 -8.53
C PHE A 221 3.39 13.20 -9.75
N ALA A 222 2.80 14.23 -10.37
CA ALA A 222 3.38 14.94 -11.50
C ALA A 222 4.77 15.54 -11.17
N ALA A 223 4.92 16.13 -9.97
CA ALA A 223 6.20 16.65 -9.52
C ALA A 223 7.25 15.55 -9.32
N ARG A 224 6.85 14.36 -8.85
CA ARG A 224 7.75 13.19 -8.72
C ARG A 224 8.16 12.65 -10.08
N GLU A 225 7.24 12.55 -11.03
CA GLU A 225 7.54 12.10 -12.39
C GLU A 225 8.47 13.08 -13.11
N ALA A 226 8.21 14.40 -13.02
CA ALA A 226 9.09 15.41 -13.61
C ALA A 226 10.52 15.34 -13.05
N ARG A 227 10.66 15.13 -11.73
CA ARG A 227 11.99 14.93 -11.10
C ARG A 227 12.66 13.64 -11.57
N ARG A 228 11.89 12.57 -11.78
CA ARG A 228 12.41 11.30 -12.28
C ARG A 228 12.90 11.44 -13.71
N GLN A 229 12.11 12.06 -14.59
CA GLN A 229 12.48 12.32 -15.99
C GLN A 229 13.75 13.18 -16.08
N LEU A 230 13.84 14.26 -15.30
CA LEU A 230 15.03 15.11 -15.25
C LEU A 230 16.29 14.33 -14.83
N ARG A 231 16.18 13.45 -13.83
CA ARG A 231 17.31 12.61 -13.40
C ARG A 231 17.71 11.58 -14.45
N GLU A 232 16.73 10.98 -15.12
CA GLU A 232 16.99 10.03 -16.20
C GLU A 232 17.66 10.72 -17.40
N GLU A 233 17.26 11.94 -17.74
CA GLU A 233 17.91 12.76 -18.78
C GLU A 233 19.34 13.15 -18.40
N GLN A 234 19.56 13.59 -17.15
CA GLN A 234 20.90 13.92 -16.64
C GLN A 234 21.81 12.69 -16.65
N ALA A 235 21.32 11.54 -16.18
CA ALA A 235 22.08 10.29 -16.21
C ALA A 235 22.44 9.86 -17.64
N ARG A 236 21.51 9.98 -18.59
CA ARG A 236 21.79 9.70 -20.01
C ARG A 236 22.83 10.65 -20.59
N ALA A 237 22.75 11.94 -20.28
CA ALA A 237 23.71 12.93 -20.74
C ALA A 237 25.12 12.70 -20.14
N GLU A 238 25.20 12.32 -18.87
CA GLU A 238 26.45 11.94 -18.21
C GLU A 238 27.05 10.67 -18.79
N ASP A 239 26.24 9.63 -19.03
CA ASP A 239 26.67 8.39 -19.69
C ASP A 239 27.20 8.66 -21.11
N GLU A 240 26.55 9.51 -21.88
CA GLU A 240 27.00 9.87 -23.22
C GLU A 240 28.34 10.64 -23.17
N ARG A 241 28.48 11.57 -22.21
CA ARG A 241 29.74 12.30 -21.97
C ARG A 241 30.86 11.34 -21.54
N ALA A 242 30.57 10.41 -20.65
CA ALA A 242 31.51 9.39 -20.18
C ALA A 242 31.96 8.49 -21.34
N ARG A 243 31.03 8.04 -22.20
CA ARG A 243 31.34 7.25 -23.40
C ARG A 243 32.22 8.03 -24.38
N LYS A 244 31.90 9.31 -24.64
CA LYS A 244 32.73 10.18 -25.51
C LYS A 244 34.12 10.38 -24.92
N ALA A 245 34.24 10.59 -23.62
CA ALA A 245 35.53 10.72 -22.93
C ALA A 245 36.35 9.42 -22.99
N ALA A 246 35.72 8.27 -22.77
CA ALA A 246 36.36 6.96 -22.86
C ALA A 246 36.87 6.64 -24.28
N LEU A 247 36.09 7.01 -25.32
CA LEU A 247 36.51 6.89 -26.71
C LEU A 247 37.75 7.75 -27.01
N LYS A 248 37.76 9.02 -26.60
CA LYS A 248 38.92 9.91 -26.77
C LYS A 248 40.17 9.37 -26.07
N GLN A 249 40.05 8.92 -24.81
CA GLN A 249 41.19 8.32 -24.10
C GLN A 249 41.69 7.04 -24.77
N SER A 250 40.79 6.22 -25.32
CA SER A 250 41.17 5.01 -26.07
C SER A 250 41.94 5.35 -27.34
N GLU A 251 41.53 6.39 -28.08
CA GLU A 251 42.25 6.88 -29.25
C GLU A 251 43.62 7.45 -28.91
N GLU A 252 43.74 8.21 -27.82
CA GLU A 252 45.01 8.73 -27.33
C GLU A 252 45.96 7.60 -26.94
N ARG A 253 45.47 6.61 -26.19
CA ARG A 253 46.26 5.40 -25.84
C ARG A 253 46.70 4.62 -27.07
N LYS A 254 45.86 4.52 -28.11
CA LYS A 254 46.25 3.90 -29.38
C LYS A 254 47.37 4.69 -30.06
N LYS A 255 47.27 6.02 -30.13
CA LYS A 255 48.32 6.89 -30.68
C LYS A 255 49.63 6.79 -29.90
N GLU A 256 49.57 6.74 -28.57
CA GLU A 256 50.74 6.54 -27.72
C GLU A 256 51.38 5.17 -27.91
N LYS A 257 50.58 4.10 -27.98
CA LYS A 257 51.08 2.75 -28.28
C LYS A 257 51.79 2.69 -29.62
N VAL A 258 51.25 3.33 -30.66
CA VAL A 258 51.90 3.40 -31.98
C VAL A 258 53.22 4.15 -31.89
N LYS A 259 53.27 5.30 -31.20
CA LYS A 259 54.52 6.06 -30.97
C LYS A 259 55.54 5.25 -30.17
N PHE A 260 55.10 4.52 -29.15
CA PHE A 260 55.98 3.68 -28.33
C PHE A 260 56.56 2.52 -29.16
N GLN A 261 55.73 1.83 -29.94
CA GLN A 261 56.20 0.76 -30.83
C GLN A 261 57.15 1.26 -31.90
N ALA A 262 56.93 2.47 -32.45
CA ALA A 262 57.87 3.09 -33.39
C ALA A 262 59.23 3.35 -32.73
N ARG A 263 59.24 3.94 -31.52
CA ARG A 263 60.47 4.15 -30.74
C ARG A 263 61.17 2.84 -30.39
N GLU A 264 60.42 1.81 -30.01
CA GLU A 264 60.98 0.50 -29.67
C GLU A 264 61.62 -0.18 -30.89
N LYS A 265 61.03 -0.04 -32.09
CA LYS A 265 61.63 -0.51 -33.35
C LYS A 265 62.91 0.26 -33.67
N GLU A 266 62.88 1.59 -33.59
CA GLU A 266 64.09 2.42 -33.78
C GLU A 266 65.20 2.06 -32.79
N GLU A 267 64.84 1.79 -31.53
CA GLU A 267 65.77 1.43 -30.48
C GLU A 267 66.35 0.02 -30.68
N LYS A 268 65.54 -0.95 -31.16
CA LYS A 268 66.01 -2.28 -31.57
C LYS A 268 66.94 -2.21 -32.77
N GLU A 269 66.58 -1.47 -33.82
CA GLU A 269 67.42 -1.29 -35.01
C GLU A 269 68.76 -0.62 -34.66
N MET A 270 68.74 0.39 -33.79
CA MET A 270 69.97 1.00 -33.24
C MET A 270 70.77 -0.02 -32.42
N GLY A 271 70.12 -0.81 -31.57
CA GLY A 271 70.76 -1.85 -30.78
C GLY A 271 71.40 -2.96 -31.63
N ASP A 272 70.77 -3.34 -32.74
CA ASP A 272 71.30 -4.34 -33.68
C ASP A 272 72.49 -3.80 -34.46
N ARG A 273 72.41 -2.57 -35.00
CA ARG A 273 73.56 -1.89 -35.63
C ARG A 273 74.75 -1.75 -34.69
N VAL A 274 74.50 -1.40 -33.44
CA VAL A 274 75.54 -1.31 -32.39
C VAL A 274 76.12 -2.68 -32.07
N ARG A 275 75.30 -3.74 -31.97
CA ARG A 275 75.77 -5.11 -31.72
C ARG A 275 76.61 -5.66 -32.88
N GLU A 276 76.23 -5.39 -34.12
CA GLU A 276 77.03 -5.73 -35.30
C GLU A 276 78.38 -5.01 -35.29
N LYS A 277 78.40 -3.70 -35.01
CA LYS A 277 79.65 -2.92 -34.89
C LYS A 277 80.53 -3.34 -33.73
N MET A 278 79.95 -3.82 -32.62
CA MET A 278 80.70 -4.40 -31.50
C MET A 278 81.35 -5.75 -31.87
N ARG A 279 80.68 -6.58 -32.68
CA ARG A 279 81.24 -7.85 -33.19
C ARG A 279 82.37 -7.59 -34.19
N ALA A 280 82.21 -6.59 -35.06
CA ALA A 280 83.26 -6.11 -35.95
C ALA A 280 84.26 -5.22 -35.19
N LYS A 281 85.17 -5.84 -34.42
CA LYS A 281 86.23 -5.15 -33.67
C LYS A 281 86.94 -4.11 -34.56
N GLY A 282 86.71 -2.82 -34.30
CA GLY A 282 87.33 -1.69 -35.03
C GLY A 282 86.38 -0.67 -35.66
N SER A 283 85.07 -0.81 -35.49
CA SER A 283 84.09 0.09 -36.14
C SER A 283 83.92 1.44 -35.43
N LYS A 284 83.90 2.54 -36.20
CA LYS A 284 83.56 3.89 -35.70
C LYS A 284 82.04 4.02 -35.47
N TYR A 285 81.65 4.53 -34.31
CA TYR A 285 80.23 4.76 -33.97
C TYR A 285 79.76 6.13 -34.47
N THR A 286 78.51 6.21 -34.93
CA THR A 286 77.86 7.51 -35.18
C THR A 286 77.50 8.19 -33.86
N ALA A 287 77.25 9.50 -33.88
CA ALA A 287 76.90 10.25 -32.66
C ALA A 287 75.63 9.70 -31.97
N ALA A 288 74.66 9.19 -32.74
CA ALA A 288 73.45 8.56 -32.21
C ALA A 288 73.74 7.20 -31.57
N GLU A 289 74.54 6.35 -32.23
CA GLU A 289 74.95 5.05 -31.70
C GLU A 289 75.80 5.16 -30.43
N ALA A 290 76.72 6.15 -30.38
CA ALA A 290 77.55 6.37 -29.20
C ALA A 290 76.72 6.84 -27.98
N ARG A 291 75.70 7.68 -28.21
CA ARG A 291 74.72 8.05 -27.17
C ARG A 291 73.91 6.83 -26.70
N TYR A 292 73.53 5.93 -27.61
CA TYR A 292 72.84 4.69 -27.26
C TYR A 292 73.71 3.76 -26.42
N VAL A 293 74.97 3.53 -26.79
CA VAL A 293 75.92 2.72 -26.02
C VAL A 293 76.15 3.30 -24.62
N TRP A 294 76.27 4.64 -24.52
CA TRP A 294 76.40 5.28 -23.23
C TRP A 294 75.13 5.11 -22.38
N LYS A 295 73.94 5.29 -22.97
CA LYS A 295 72.66 5.17 -22.27
C LYS A 295 72.35 3.74 -21.81
N VAL A 296 72.61 2.73 -22.64
CA VAL A 296 72.20 1.33 -22.38
C VAL A 296 73.31 0.52 -21.71
N MET A 297 74.57 0.72 -22.09
CA MET A 297 75.70 -0.05 -21.57
C MET A 297 76.58 0.73 -20.58
N GLY A 298 76.32 2.02 -20.37
CA GLY A 298 77.08 2.87 -19.45
C GLY A 298 78.50 3.22 -19.92
N LYS A 299 78.90 2.83 -21.14
CA LYS A 299 80.28 2.98 -21.65
C LYS A 299 80.37 4.09 -22.69
N ARG A 300 81.44 4.89 -22.63
CA ARG A 300 81.74 5.91 -23.66
C ARG A 300 82.56 5.28 -24.78
N VAL A 301 82.05 5.36 -26.00
CA VAL A 301 82.73 4.90 -27.21
C VAL A 301 83.10 6.09 -28.10
N PRO A 302 84.23 6.04 -28.82
CA PRO A 302 84.67 7.13 -29.68
C PRO A 302 83.73 7.30 -30.87
N VAL A 303 83.24 8.52 -31.07
CA VAL A 303 82.44 8.91 -32.24
C VAL A 303 83.38 9.13 -33.41
N GLY A 304 83.15 8.43 -34.52
CA GLY A 304 83.90 8.72 -35.74
C GLY A 304 83.44 10.03 -36.36
N ALA A 305 84.37 10.91 -36.75
CA ALA A 305 84.06 11.98 -37.69
C ALA A 305 83.55 11.32 -38.99
N GLY A 306 82.27 11.50 -39.29
CA GLY A 306 81.68 11.04 -40.55
C GLY A 306 82.39 11.70 -41.72
N LYS A 307 82.70 10.92 -42.76
CA LYS A 307 82.87 11.46 -44.10
C LYS A 307 81.48 11.78 -44.67
#